data_AF-A0A972EVS3-F1
#
_entry.id   AF-A0A972EVS3-F1
#
_cell.length_a   1.000
_cell.length_b   1.000
_cell.length_c   1.000
_cell.angle_alpha   90.00
_cell.angle_beta   90.00
_cell.angle_gamma   90.00
#
_symmetry.space_group_name_H-M   'P 1'
#
loop_
_entity.id
_entity.type
_entity.pdbx_description
1 polymer ?
#
loop_
_entity_poly.entity_id
_entity_poly.type
_entity_poly.pdbx_seq_one_letter_code
_entity_poly.pdbx_strand_id
1 'polypeptide(L)'
;MRIAIVHDALCVSGGAERMVLWLAKAFPQAPVYTSVYLQANTFEGFKALQVNTLPFSRLVKSERQFKLLYPLWYALIQREDFSNFDAVLSSSTYLAKFIRPTSTVRHACYLYAPFRLLWKPESYTPESLPIRGPATSLVKWVTPLLRRWDLKRTREIPKLATTCRNMANEIHKVYNIQAQVIYPPVEIPPQMAIENEGEYYLSVSRLISHKRVDLAVKACTRLGRQLLVVGDGPERALLEQMAGPT
;
A
#
# COMPACT_ATOMS: atom_id res chain seq x y z
N MET A 1 15.48 -19.72 12.37
CA MET A 1 15.40 -19.14 11.02
C MET A 1 15.37 -17.62 11.15
N ARG A 2 16.34 -16.90 10.59
CA ARG A 2 16.42 -15.44 10.60
C ARG A 2 15.61 -14.88 9.44
N ILE A 3 14.67 -13.99 9.75
CA ILE A 3 13.73 -13.44 8.77
C ILE A 3 13.85 -11.92 8.78
N ALA A 4 13.86 -11.30 7.60
CA ALA A 4 13.66 -9.86 7.47
C ALA A 4 12.28 -9.58 6.87
N ILE A 5 11.60 -8.55 7.36
CA ILE A 5 10.38 -8.02 6.75
C ILE A 5 10.75 -6.76 5.98
N VAL A 6 10.33 -6.64 4.72
CA VAL A 6 10.58 -5.44 3.91
C VAL A 6 9.28 -4.82 3.47
N HIS A 7 9.11 -3.51 3.66
CA HIS A 7 7.88 -2.80 3.33
C HIS A 7 8.13 -1.54 2.52
N ASP A 8 7.19 -1.21 1.61
CA ASP A 8 7.32 -0.08 0.68
C ASP A 8 7.68 1.23 1.41
N ALA A 9 6.81 1.73 2.28
CA ALA A 9 7.04 2.94 3.08
C ALA A 9 6.05 3.00 4.25
N LEU A 10 6.50 3.40 5.43
CA LEU A 10 5.67 3.64 6.60
C LEU A 10 5.32 5.13 6.70
N CYS A 11 4.62 5.64 5.67
CA CYS A 11 4.26 7.06 5.57
C CYS A 11 2.85 7.38 6.09
N VAL A 12 1.98 6.38 6.19
CA VAL A 12 0.56 6.53 6.53
C VAL A 12 0.05 5.32 7.33
N SER A 13 -1.16 5.43 7.88
CA SER A 13 -1.90 4.30 8.45
C SER A 13 -2.82 3.70 7.39
N GLY A 14 -2.44 2.55 6.84
CA GLY A 14 -3.19 1.85 5.79
C GLY A 14 -3.26 0.34 6.01
N GLY A 15 -3.92 -0.34 5.08
CA GLY A 15 -4.07 -1.80 5.15
C GLY A 15 -2.73 -2.54 4.98
N ALA A 16 -1.80 -1.97 4.21
CA ALA A 16 -0.50 -2.58 3.96
C ALA A 16 0.40 -2.49 5.20
N GLU A 17 0.40 -1.34 5.87
CA GLU A 17 1.12 -1.10 7.11
C GLU A 17 0.54 -1.96 8.24
N ARG A 18 -0.79 -2.13 8.29
CA ARG A 18 -1.43 -3.04 9.25
C ARG A 18 -1.00 -4.48 9.05
N MET A 19 -0.88 -4.93 7.80
CA MET A 19 -0.38 -6.27 7.49
C MET A 19 1.08 -6.45 7.92
N VAL A 20 1.93 -5.41 7.85
CA VAL A 20 3.30 -5.49 8.38
C VAL A 20 3.29 -5.70 9.90
N LEU A 21 2.40 -5.06 10.64
CA LEU A 21 2.26 -5.34 12.08
C LEU A 21 1.86 -6.79 12.34
N TRP A 22 0.99 -7.38 11.51
CA TRP A 22 0.67 -8.81 11.58
C TRP A 22 1.86 -9.70 11.27
N LEU A 23 2.67 -9.35 10.27
CA LEU A 23 3.91 -10.06 9.97
C LEU A 23 4.90 -9.97 11.14
N ALA A 24 5.05 -8.78 11.74
CA ALA A 24 5.91 -8.57 12.89
C ALA A 24 5.40 -9.34 14.13
N LYS A 25 4.08 -9.45 14.32
CA LYS A 25 3.49 -10.28 15.38
C LYS A 25 3.74 -11.78 15.15
N ALA A 26 3.68 -12.23 13.90
CA ALA A 26 4.00 -13.62 13.53
C ALA A 26 5.50 -13.93 13.64
N PHE A 27 6.36 -12.93 13.42
CA PHE A 27 7.82 -13.05 13.50
C PHE A 27 8.41 -11.94 14.39
N PRO A 28 8.28 -12.04 15.73
CA PRO A 28 8.64 -10.95 16.65
C PRO A 28 10.12 -10.54 16.61
N GLN A 29 11.00 -11.45 16.20
CA GLN A 29 12.45 -11.20 16.08
C GLN A 29 12.85 -10.64 14.71
N ALA A 30 11.93 -10.53 13.76
CA ALA A 30 12.24 -10.07 12.41
C ALA A 30 12.34 -8.53 12.37
N PRO A 31 13.50 -7.95 12.01
CA PRO A 31 13.59 -6.52 11.77
C PRO A 31 12.74 -6.12 10.55
N VAL A 32 12.22 -4.90 10.60
CA VAL A 32 11.45 -4.30 9.50
C VAL A 32 12.35 -3.33 8.74
N TYR A 33 12.54 -3.56 7.45
CA TYR A 33 13.20 -2.65 6.54
C TYR A 33 12.16 -1.88 5.73
N THR A 34 12.32 -0.57 5.62
CA THR A 34 11.42 0.25 4.81
C THR A 34 12.14 1.44 4.20
N SER A 35 11.59 2.05 3.15
CA SER A 35 12.21 3.23 2.55
C SER A 35 12.19 4.44 3.47
N VAL A 36 11.02 4.76 4.02
CA VAL A 36 10.77 5.93 4.84
C VAL A 36 9.87 5.54 6.01
N TYR A 37 10.15 6.10 7.19
CA TYR A 37 9.30 5.95 8.37
C TYR A 37 8.89 7.31 8.93
N LEU A 38 7.60 7.64 8.78
CA LEU A 38 6.96 8.82 9.36
C LEU A 38 6.15 8.38 10.59
N GLN A 39 6.83 8.26 11.74
CA GLN A 39 6.28 7.70 12.97
C GLN A 39 4.96 8.34 13.42
N ALA A 40 4.78 9.65 13.24
CA ALA A 40 3.57 10.36 13.63
C ALA A 40 2.34 10.04 12.75
N ASN A 41 2.56 9.48 11.55
CA ASN A 41 1.53 9.31 10.53
C ASN A 41 1.07 7.85 10.36
N THR A 42 1.68 6.91 11.09
CA THR A 42 1.39 5.48 11.00
C THR A 42 1.04 4.89 12.37
N PHE A 43 0.82 3.58 12.43
CA PHE A 43 0.41 2.90 13.66
C PHE A 43 1.49 2.94 14.74
N GLU A 44 1.07 3.11 16.00
CA GLU A 44 2.00 3.14 17.14
C GLU A 44 2.75 1.83 17.37
N GLY A 45 2.19 0.70 16.92
CA GLY A 45 2.82 -0.62 17.03
C GLY A 45 4.22 -0.67 16.42
N PHE A 46 4.53 0.19 15.44
CA PHE A 46 5.88 0.26 14.85
C PHE A 46 6.94 0.81 15.81
N LYS A 47 6.56 1.59 16.83
CA LYS A 47 7.49 2.17 17.81
C LYS A 47 8.21 1.10 18.63
N ALA A 48 7.57 -0.07 18.81
CA ALA A 48 8.13 -1.20 19.54
C ALA A 48 8.98 -2.14 18.64
N LEU A 49 9.02 -1.89 17.33
CA LEU A 49 9.72 -2.74 16.36
C LEU A 49 11.09 -2.15 16.01
N GLN A 50 12.04 -3.03 15.66
CA GLN A 50 13.29 -2.60 15.04
C GLN A 50 13.04 -2.20 13.59
N VAL A 51 12.80 -0.91 13.35
CA VAL A 51 12.58 -0.35 12.00
C VAL A 51 13.88 0.24 11.45
N ASN A 52 14.39 -0.37 10.38
CA ASN A 52 15.53 0.12 9.61
C ASN A 52 15.02 0.88 8.37
N THR A 53 15.43 2.13 8.22
CA THR A 53 15.06 2.97 7.06
C THR A 53 16.21 3.13 6.09
N LEU A 54 15.91 3.29 4.80
CA LEU A 54 16.92 3.63 3.80
C LEU A 54 17.61 4.99 4.10
N PRO A 55 18.85 5.21 3.58
CA PRO A 55 19.50 6.51 3.64
C PRO A 55 18.60 7.64 3.14
N PHE A 56 18.75 8.84 3.68
CA PHE A 56 17.92 10.03 3.36
C PHE A 56 16.45 9.98 3.81
N SER A 57 15.98 8.90 4.45
CA SER A 57 14.62 8.85 5.01
C SER A 57 14.29 10.06 5.90
N ARG A 58 15.25 10.58 6.67
CA ARG A 58 15.05 11.71 7.59
C ARG A 58 14.73 13.03 6.88
N LEU A 59 15.04 13.15 5.58
CA LEU A 59 14.73 14.35 4.78
C LEU A 59 13.27 14.34 4.29
N VAL A 60 12.61 13.19 4.32
CA VAL A 60 11.23 13.04 3.91
C VAL A 60 10.31 13.36 5.07
N LYS A 61 9.38 14.28 4.84
CA LYS A 61 8.38 14.74 5.83
C LYS A 61 6.94 14.43 5.42
N SER A 62 6.72 13.90 4.20
CA SER A 62 5.38 13.60 3.69
C SER A 62 5.36 12.45 2.69
N GLU A 63 4.20 11.79 2.56
CA GLU A 63 3.95 10.75 1.54
C GLU A 63 4.20 11.29 0.11
N ARG A 64 3.92 12.58 -0.12
CA ARG A 64 4.16 13.21 -1.42
C ARG A 64 5.64 13.28 -1.78
N GLN A 65 6.48 13.72 -0.84
CA GLN A 65 7.94 13.75 -1.03
C GLN A 65 8.49 12.35 -1.26
N PHE A 66 8.01 11.36 -0.50
CA PHE A 66 8.34 9.96 -0.74
C PHE A 66 8.07 9.54 -2.19
N LYS A 67 6.85 9.80 -2.69
CA LYS A 67 6.45 9.46 -4.08
C LYS A 67 7.32 10.17 -5.13
N LEU A 68 7.68 11.43 -4.92
CA LEU A 68 8.55 12.18 -5.84
C LEU A 68 9.97 11.60 -5.91
N LEU A 69 10.47 11.09 -4.78
CA LEU A 69 11.80 10.50 -4.68
C LEU A 69 11.82 8.99 -5.00
N TYR A 70 10.75 8.45 -5.58
CA TYR A 70 10.65 7.01 -5.92
C TYR A 70 11.87 6.43 -6.66
N PRO A 71 12.46 7.09 -7.68
CA PRO A 71 13.65 6.57 -8.35
C PRO A 71 14.85 6.40 -7.41
N LEU A 72 15.03 7.29 -6.45
CA LEU A 72 16.06 7.19 -5.42
C LEU A 72 15.79 5.98 -4.52
N TRP A 73 14.56 5.82 -4.03
CA TRP A 73 14.20 4.68 -3.17
C TRP A 73 14.38 3.36 -3.88
N TYR A 74 14.03 3.31 -5.16
CA TYR A 74 14.27 2.14 -6.00
C TYR A 74 15.77 1.83 -6.12
N ALA A 75 16.63 2.83 -6.34
CA ALA A 75 18.07 2.59 -6.42
C ALA A 75 18.67 2.11 -5.08
N LEU A 76 18.21 2.67 -3.96
CA LEU A 76 18.71 2.35 -2.63
C LEU A 76 18.28 0.96 -2.16
N ILE A 77 17.00 0.59 -2.34
CA ILE A 77 16.49 -0.71 -1.87
C ILE A 77 17.13 -1.90 -2.60
N GLN A 78 17.67 -1.67 -3.80
CA GLN A 78 18.40 -2.67 -4.59
C GLN A 78 19.79 -2.96 -4.04
N ARG A 79 20.32 -2.07 -3.21
CA ARG A 79 21.66 -2.17 -2.60
C ARG A 79 21.62 -2.70 -1.17
N GLU A 80 20.43 -2.85 -0.59
CA GLU A 80 20.27 -3.44 0.73
C GLU A 80 20.74 -4.89 0.71
N ASP A 81 21.60 -5.22 1.67
CA ASP A 81 22.14 -6.57 1.82
C ASP A 81 21.30 -7.38 2.80
N PHE A 82 20.76 -8.50 2.30
CA PHE A 82 19.99 -9.46 3.08
C PHE A 82 20.72 -10.79 3.28
N SER A 83 22.01 -10.87 2.97
CA SER A 83 22.85 -12.08 3.07
C SER A 83 22.82 -12.75 4.45
N ASN A 84 22.60 -11.96 5.50
CA ASN A 84 22.52 -12.42 6.88
C ASN A 84 21.16 -13.04 7.27
N PHE A 85 20.19 -13.13 6.37
CA PHE A 85 18.87 -13.70 6.64
C PHE A 85 18.68 -15.02 5.90
N ASP A 86 17.87 -15.92 6.44
CA ASP A 86 17.51 -17.17 5.76
C ASP A 86 16.34 -16.94 4.78
N ALA A 87 15.50 -15.94 5.08
CA ALA A 87 14.38 -15.53 4.26
C ALA A 87 14.04 -14.05 4.39
N VAL A 88 13.49 -13.47 3.32
CA VAL A 88 12.93 -12.12 3.29
C VAL A 88 11.47 -12.17 2.87
N LEU A 89 10.62 -11.54 3.69
CA LEU A 89 9.19 -11.38 3.45
C LEU A 89 8.92 -9.93 3.04
N SER A 90 8.68 -9.69 1.75
CA SER A 90 8.33 -8.34 1.29
C SER A 90 6.82 -8.13 1.28
N SER A 91 6.37 -7.07 1.94
CA SER A 91 5.00 -6.57 1.96
C SER A 91 4.91 -5.36 1.03
N SER A 92 4.35 -5.51 -0.17
CA SER A 92 4.58 -4.51 -1.23
C SER A 92 3.45 -4.41 -2.26
N THR A 93 3.35 -3.25 -2.87
CA THR A 93 2.68 -3.00 -4.15
C THR A 93 3.69 -2.53 -5.21
N TYR A 94 4.70 -1.74 -4.82
CA TYR A 94 5.48 -0.96 -5.79
C TYR A 94 6.97 -0.81 -5.52
N LEU A 95 7.52 -1.11 -4.34
CA LEU A 95 8.95 -0.89 -4.07
C LEU A 95 9.64 -2.13 -3.46
N ALA A 96 9.21 -2.55 -2.27
CA ALA A 96 9.81 -3.62 -1.50
C ALA A 96 9.84 -4.98 -2.23
N LYS A 97 8.93 -5.20 -3.18
CA LYS A 97 8.95 -6.41 -4.03
C LYS A 97 10.17 -6.51 -4.94
N PHE A 98 10.93 -5.42 -5.11
CA PHE A 98 12.06 -5.36 -6.04
C PHE A 98 13.43 -5.54 -5.37
N ILE A 99 13.48 -5.94 -4.09
CA ILE A 99 14.75 -6.26 -3.44
C ILE A 99 15.53 -7.34 -4.21
N ARG A 100 16.86 -7.39 -4.02
CA ARG A 100 17.73 -8.41 -4.62
C ARG A 100 18.49 -9.20 -3.57
N PRO A 101 17.81 -10.07 -2.83
CA PRO A 101 18.49 -11.01 -1.96
C PRO A 101 19.44 -11.91 -2.78
N THR A 102 20.51 -12.41 -2.15
CA THR A 102 21.40 -13.40 -2.75
C THR A 102 20.66 -14.71 -3.01
N SER A 103 21.17 -15.55 -3.92
CA SER A 103 20.54 -16.83 -4.29
C SER A 103 20.34 -17.80 -3.12
N THR A 104 21.10 -17.63 -2.04
CA THR A 104 21.00 -18.39 -0.79
C THR A 104 19.81 -18.00 0.07
N VAL A 105 19.26 -16.79 -0.12
CA VAL A 105 18.22 -16.19 0.72
C VAL A 105 16.87 -16.35 0.03
N ARG A 106 15.90 -16.93 0.74
CA ARG A 106 14.57 -17.17 0.16
C ARG A 106 13.77 -15.87 0.13
N HIS A 107 13.21 -15.50 -1.02
CA HIS A 107 12.32 -14.34 -1.14
C HIS A 107 10.87 -14.77 -1.36
N ALA A 108 9.98 -14.27 -0.52
CA ALA A 108 8.54 -14.34 -0.73
C ALA A 108 7.93 -12.94 -0.61
N CYS A 109 6.99 -12.62 -1.52
CA CYS A 109 6.32 -11.33 -1.53
C CYS A 109 4.82 -11.48 -1.31
N TYR A 110 4.30 -10.76 -0.33
CA TYR A 110 2.88 -10.51 -0.14
C TYR A 110 2.50 -9.26 -0.97
N LEU A 111 1.96 -9.51 -2.16
CA LEU A 111 1.63 -8.50 -3.17
C LEU A 111 0.16 -8.06 -3.04
N TYR A 112 -0.06 -6.79 -2.69
CA TYR A 112 -1.42 -6.27 -2.47
C TYR A 112 -2.19 -5.99 -3.75
N ALA A 113 -1.49 -5.58 -4.80
CA ALA A 113 -2.04 -5.35 -6.12
C ALA A 113 -0.95 -5.19 -7.17
N PRO A 114 -1.27 -5.38 -8.47
CA PRO A 114 -0.47 -4.79 -9.53
C PRO A 114 -0.27 -3.30 -9.30
N PHE A 115 0.87 -2.77 -9.74
CA PHE A 115 1.23 -1.38 -9.50
C PHE A 115 0.22 -0.43 -10.18
N ARG A 116 -0.75 0.04 -9.40
CA ARG A 116 -1.93 0.77 -9.90
C ARG A 116 -1.59 1.98 -10.77
N LEU A 117 -0.54 2.72 -10.43
CA LEU A 117 -0.09 3.87 -11.23
C LEU A 117 0.27 3.47 -12.67
N LEU A 118 0.82 2.27 -12.86
CA LEU A 118 1.19 1.75 -14.17
C LEU A 118 0.02 1.08 -14.87
N TRP A 119 -0.75 0.26 -14.15
CA TRP A 119 -1.72 -0.66 -14.74
C TRP A 119 -3.17 -0.16 -14.76
N LYS A 120 -3.51 0.77 -13.88
CA LYS A 120 -4.84 1.42 -13.83
C LYS A 120 -4.71 2.93 -13.59
N PRO A 121 -3.93 3.67 -14.41
CA PRO A 121 -3.74 5.11 -14.24
C PRO A 121 -5.07 5.90 -14.29
N GLU A 122 -6.06 5.41 -15.03
CA GLU A 122 -7.42 5.98 -15.14
C GLU A 122 -8.19 5.99 -13.83
N SER A 123 -7.77 5.19 -12.84
CA SER A 123 -8.38 5.17 -11.51
C SER A 123 -7.95 6.35 -10.62
N TYR A 124 -7.03 7.20 -11.08
CA TYR A 124 -6.57 8.38 -10.37
C TYR A 124 -7.17 9.65 -10.95
N THR A 125 -7.74 10.48 -10.08
CA THR A 125 -8.05 11.88 -10.37
C THR A 125 -6.76 12.70 -10.44
N PRO A 126 -6.71 13.82 -11.21
CA PRO A 126 -5.55 14.71 -11.26
C PRO A 126 -5.05 15.15 -9.86
N GLU A 127 -5.98 15.32 -8.92
CA GLU A 127 -5.72 15.72 -7.53
C GLU A 127 -5.03 14.61 -6.73
N SER A 128 -5.31 13.35 -7.06
CA SER A 128 -4.74 12.15 -6.43
C SER A 128 -3.35 11.77 -6.98
N LEU A 129 -2.90 12.39 -8.08
CA LEU A 129 -1.59 12.12 -8.68
C LEU A 129 -0.48 12.89 -7.96
N PRO A 130 0.69 12.26 -7.75
CA PRO A 130 1.84 12.93 -7.13
C PRO A 130 2.46 14.02 -8.02
N ILE A 131 2.29 13.90 -9.35
CA ILE A 131 2.85 14.78 -10.37
C ILE A 131 1.70 15.53 -11.03
N ARG A 132 1.80 16.87 -11.10
CA ARG A 132 0.79 17.76 -11.69
C ARG A 132 1.34 18.45 -12.95
N GLY A 133 0.44 18.86 -13.84
CA GLY A 133 0.77 19.68 -15.01
C GLY A 133 1.49 18.92 -16.12
N PRO A 134 2.31 19.58 -16.97
CA PRO A 134 2.85 19.00 -18.21
C PRO A 134 3.71 17.74 -17.98
N ALA A 135 4.26 17.57 -16.78
CA ALA A 135 5.00 16.37 -16.38
C ALA A 135 4.13 15.09 -16.39
N THR A 136 2.80 15.17 -16.33
CA THR A 136 1.93 13.98 -16.50
C THR A 136 2.03 13.38 -17.91
N SER A 137 2.29 14.20 -18.92
CA SER A 137 2.44 13.72 -20.31
C SER A 137 3.72 12.92 -20.49
N LEU A 138 4.80 13.31 -19.80
CA LEU A 138 6.05 12.54 -19.77
C LEU A 138 5.85 11.19 -19.08
N VAL A 139 5.12 11.14 -17.97
CA VAL A 139 4.79 9.88 -17.28
C VAL A 139 4.02 8.96 -18.20
N LYS A 140 3.02 9.46 -18.95
CA LYS A 140 2.26 8.67 -19.93
C LYS A 140 3.17 8.09 -21.02
N TRP A 141 4.13 8.88 -21.52
CA TRP A 141 5.08 8.44 -22.56
C TRP A 141 6.00 7.31 -22.09
N VAL A 142 6.48 7.38 -20.84
CA VAL A 142 7.42 6.37 -20.29
C VAL A 142 6.67 5.17 -19.68
N THR A 143 5.35 5.26 -19.48
CA THR A 143 4.52 4.20 -18.89
C THR A 143 4.69 2.83 -19.57
N PRO A 144 4.74 2.69 -20.91
CA PRO A 144 4.95 1.37 -21.54
C PRO A 144 6.29 0.73 -21.16
N LEU A 145 7.36 1.52 -21.04
CA LEU A 145 8.67 1.05 -20.60
C LEU A 145 8.63 0.62 -19.13
N LEU A 146 7.98 1.41 -18.27
CA LEU A 146 7.79 1.06 -16.86
C LEU A 146 6.94 -0.19 -16.69
N ARG A 147 5.90 -0.40 -17.51
CA ARG A 147 5.10 -1.63 -17.50
C ARG A 147 5.96 -2.85 -17.85
N ARG A 148 6.77 -2.77 -18.92
CA ARG A 148 7.69 -3.87 -19.29
C ARG A 148 8.69 -4.17 -18.18
N TRP A 149 9.23 -3.14 -17.54
CA TRP A 149 10.12 -3.28 -16.40
C TRP A 149 9.43 -3.93 -15.19
N ASP A 150 8.24 -3.46 -14.80
CA ASP A 150 7.45 -4.01 -13.68
C ASP A 150 7.04 -5.47 -13.95
N LEU A 151 6.65 -5.80 -15.19
CA LEU A 151 6.40 -7.19 -15.62
C LEU A 151 7.61 -8.08 -15.40
N LYS A 152 8.76 -7.68 -15.95
CA LYS A 152 9.99 -8.47 -15.88
C LYS A 152 10.39 -8.71 -14.43
N ARG A 153 10.43 -7.64 -13.63
CA ARG A 153 10.87 -7.71 -12.23
C ARG A 153 9.90 -8.46 -11.33
N THR A 154 8.60 -8.31 -11.53
CA THR A 154 7.62 -9.04 -10.70
C THR A 154 7.64 -10.55 -11.01
N ARG A 155 7.95 -10.94 -12.25
CA ARG A 155 8.14 -12.36 -12.65
C ARG A 155 9.38 -13.03 -12.06
N GLU A 156 10.38 -12.25 -11.68
CA GLU A 156 11.59 -12.76 -11.03
C GLU A 156 11.33 -13.19 -9.57
N ILE A 157 10.18 -12.81 -8.98
CA ILE A 157 9.85 -13.12 -7.58
C ILE A 157 9.46 -14.60 -7.44
N PRO A 158 10.17 -15.40 -6.63
CA PRO A 158 9.95 -16.85 -6.58
C PRO A 158 8.60 -17.27 -6.02
N LYS A 159 8.09 -16.55 -5.00
CA LYS A 159 6.84 -16.87 -4.32
C LYS A 159 6.01 -15.63 -4.10
N LEU A 160 4.76 -15.67 -4.58
CA LEU A 160 3.78 -14.61 -4.40
C LEU A 160 2.60 -15.09 -3.57
N ALA A 161 2.23 -14.27 -2.60
CA ALA A 161 0.96 -14.35 -1.89
C ALA A 161 0.17 -13.05 -2.07
N THR A 162 -1.15 -13.10 -1.92
CA THR A 162 -2.03 -11.93 -2.04
C THR A 162 -3.26 -12.06 -1.15
N THR A 163 -4.02 -10.98 -1.02
CA THR A 163 -5.09 -10.81 -0.03
C THR A 163 -6.39 -11.53 -0.37
N CYS A 164 -6.70 -11.74 -1.65
CA CYS A 164 -7.98 -12.32 -2.07
C CYS A 164 -7.94 -12.88 -3.50
N ARG A 165 -8.97 -13.66 -3.84
CA ARG A 165 -9.14 -14.25 -5.19
C ARG A 165 -9.21 -13.21 -6.30
N ASN A 166 -9.90 -12.08 -6.07
CA ASN A 166 -9.94 -11.00 -7.06
C ASN A 166 -8.54 -10.47 -7.36
N MET A 167 -7.71 -10.30 -6.34
CA MET A 167 -6.36 -9.82 -6.56
C MET A 167 -5.43 -10.87 -7.17
N ALA A 168 -5.59 -12.14 -6.80
CA ALA A 168 -4.87 -13.24 -7.45
C ALA A 168 -5.15 -13.27 -8.96
N ASN A 169 -6.42 -13.10 -9.35
CA ASN A 169 -6.82 -13.02 -10.76
C ASN A 169 -6.21 -11.80 -11.46
N GLU A 170 -6.19 -10.64 -10.82
CA GLU A 170 -5.57 -9.42 -11.40
C GLU A 170 -4.05 -9.56 -11.53
N ILE A 171 -3.38 -10.18 -10.55
CA ILE A 171 -1.94 -10.51 -10.62
C ILE A 171 -1.68 -11.47 -11.78
N HIS A 172 -2.52 -12.50 -11.95
CA HIS A 172 -2.39 -13.43 -13.05
C HIS A 172 -2.60 -12.74 -14.42
N LYS A 173 -3.64 -11.92 -14.58
CA LYS A 173 -3.90 -11.17 -15.82
C LYS A 173 -2.74 -10.25 -16.20
N VAL A 174 -2.17 -9.53 -15.21
CA VAL A 174 -1.11 -8.56 -15.47
C VAL A 174 0.24 -9.27 -15.64
N TYR A 175 0.64 -10.06 -14.66
CA TYR A 175 2.00 -10.60 -14.59
C TYR A 175 2.13 -12.00 -15.18
N ASN A 176 1.03 -12.71 -15.45
CA ASN A 176 1.01 -14.13 -15.80
C ASN A 176 1.67 -15.02 -14.73
N ILE A 177 1.41 -14.72 -13.45
CA ILE A 177 1.95 -15.46 -12.29
C ILE A 177 0.78 -15.86 -11.40
N GLN A 178 0.82 -17.08 -10.85
CA GLN A 178 -0.12 -17.51 -9.83
C GLN A 178 0.33 -17.01 -8.45
N ALA A 179 -0.56 -16.29 -7.76
CA ALA A 179 -0.33 -15.86 -6.39
C ALA A 179 -1.21 -16.68 -5.43
N GLN A 180 -0.61 -17.20 -4.37
CA GLN A 180 -1.33 -17.88 -3.31
C GLN A 180 -2.23 -16.89 -2.57
N VAL A 181 -3.49 -17.24 -2.35
CA VAL A 181 -4.37 -16.41 -1.52
C VAL A 181 -4.11 -16.72 -0.06
N ILE A 182 -3.69 -15.70 0.69
CA ILE A 182 -3.56 -15.72 2.14
C ILE A 182 -4.34 -14.51 2.65
N TYR A 183 -5.46 -14.75 3.31
CA TYR A 183 -6.31 -13.67 3.79
C TYR A 183 -5.63 -12.90 4.93
N PRO A 184 -5.70 -11.56 4.95
CA PRO A 184 -5.11 -10.78 6.03
C PRO A 184 -5.84 -11.06 7.35
N PRO A 185 -5.11 -11.20 8.48
CA PRO A 185 -5.75 -11.39 9.77
C PRO A 185 -6.61 -10.18 10.16
N VAL A 186 -7.73 -10.48 10.83
CA VAL A 186 -8.63 -9.49 11.43
C VAL A 186 -8.89 -9.89 12.87
N GLU A 187 -8.87 -8.91 13.78
CA GLU A 187 -9.28 -9.12 15.16
C GLU A 187 -10.80 -9.08 15.21
N ILE A 188 -11.40 -10.19 15.63
CA ILE A 188 -12.84 -10.30 15.84
C ILE A 188 -13.04 -10.21 17.36
N PRO A 189 -13.77 -9.20 17.86
CA PRO A 189 -14.06 -9.12 19.29
C PRO A 189 -14.89 -10.35 19.72
N PRO A 190 -14.67 -10.88 20.93
CA PRO A 190 -15.34 -12.09 21.40
C PRO A 190 -16.86 -11.94 21.50
N GLN A 191 -17.35 -10.71 21.66
CA GLN A 191 -18.75 -10.37 21.64
C GLN A 191 -18.93 -9.04 20.91
N MET A 192 -19.75 -9.02 19.85
CA MET A 192 -20.24 -7.78 19.26
C MET A 192 -21.54 -7.40 19.97
N ALA A 193 -21.44 -6.56 20.99
CA ALA A 193 -22.62 -5.92 21.55
C ALA A 193 -23.10 -4.86 20.55
N ILE A 194 -24.20 -5.13 19.86
CA ILE A 194 -24.90 -4.11 19.08
C ILE A 194 -25.78 -3.37 20.08
N GLU A 195 -25.23 -2.31 20.69
CA GLU A 195 -25.95 -1.51 21.69
C GLU A 195 -26.90 -0.50 21.05
N ASN A 196 -26.60 -0.06 19.81
CA ASN A 196 -27.44 0.85 19.04
C ASN A 196 -27.28 0.60 17.53
N GLU A 197 -28.40 0.39 16.84
CA GLU A 197 -28.47 0.49 15.38
C GLU A 197 -28.68 1.97 15.03
N GLY A 198 -27.60 2.72 14.79
CA GLY A 198 -27.75 4.09 14.31
C GLY A 198 -28.32 4.12 12.89
N GLU A 199 -29.18 5.10 12.57
CA GLU A 199 -29.73 5.31 11.23
C GLU A 199 -28.73 6.02 10.29
N TYR A 200 -27.53 5.45 10.12
CA TYR A 200 -26.50 6.01 9.25
C TYR A 200 -25.77 4.93 8.45
N TYR A 201 -25.18 5.36 7.33
CA TYR A 201 -24.20 4.58 6.58
C TYR A 201 -22.79 4.98 7.01
N LEU A 202 -21.86 4.02 7.00
CA LEU A 202 -20.46 4.26 7.38
C LEU A 202 -19.51 3.93 6.23
N SER A 203 -18.63 4.87 5.91
CA SER A 203 -17.53 4.65 4.96
C SER A 203 -16.18 4.95 5.64
N VAL A 204 -15.43 3.89 5.98
CA VAL A 204 -14.07 4.02 6.56
C VAL A 204 -13.02 3.71 5.50
N SER A 205 -12.35 4.75 4.99
CA SER A 205 -11.25 4.56 4.03
C SER A 205 -10.42 5.82 3.85
N ARG A 206 -9.25 5.70 3.21
CA ARG A 206 -8.56 6.89 2.68
C ARG A 206 -9.41 7.56 1.60
N LEU A 207 -9.47 8.88 1.63
CA LEU A 207 -10.25 9.71 0.71
C LEU A 207 -9.46 9.95 -0.58
N ILE A 208 -9.42 8.93 -1.42
CA ILE A 208 -8.71 8.88 -2.70
C ILE A 208 -9.63 8.35 -3.80
N SER A 209 -9.42 8.83 -5.02
CA SER A 209 -10.22 8.54 -6.23
C SER A 209 -10.71 7.11 -6.35
N HIS A 210 -9.80 6.14 -6.34
CA HIS A 210 -10.17 4.74 -6.58
C HIS A 210 -10.95 4.07 -5.44
N LYS A 211 -11.18 4.75 -4.30
CA LYS A 211 -12.09 4.30 -3.24
C LYS A 211 -13.54 4.67 -3.51
N ARG A 212 -13.78 5.59 -4.45
CA ARG A 212 -15.12 5.96 -4.94
C ARG A 212 -16.09 6.36 -3.82
N VAL A 213 -15.59 7.03 -2.78
CA VAL A 213 -16.43 7.59 -1.70
C VAL A 213 -17.43 8.61 -2.26
N ASP A 214 -17.10 9.22 -3.40
CA ASP A 214 -17.98 10.09 -4.19
C ASP A 214 -19.34 9.44 -4.51
N LEU A 215 -19.36 8.13 -4.76
CA LEU A 215 -20.60 7.39 -5.04
C LEU A 215 -21.48 7.28 -3.80
N ALA A 216 -20.88 6.97 -2.64
CA ALA A 216 -21.60 6.86 -1.38
C ALA A 216 -22.22 8.22 -1.00
N VAL A 217 -21.43 9.30 -1.12
CA VAL A 217 -21.88 10.68 -0.85
C VAL A 217 -23.05 11.06 -1.76
N LYS A 218 -22.93 10.83 -3.08
CA LYS A 218 -24.01 11.11 -4.05
C LYS A 218 -25.28 10.32 -3.76
N ALA A 219 -25.15 9.03 -3.43
CA ALA A 219 -26.29 8.16 -3.15
C ALA A 219 -27.03 8.61 -1.87
N CYS A 220 -26.29 8.83 -0.79
CA CYS A 220 -26.87 9.23 0.50
C CYS A 220 -27.52 10.62 0.41
N THR A 221 -26.88 11.57 -0.26
CA THR A 221 -27.44 12.90 -0.53
C THR A 221 -28.77 12.81 -1.30
N ARG A 222 -28.84 11.99 -2.36
CA ARG A 222 -30.07 11.80 -3.14
C ARG A 222 -31.19 11.14 -2.35
N LEU A 223 -30.85 10.26 -1.43
CA LEU A 223 -31.80 9.48 -0.64
C LEU A 223 -32.18 10.15 0.69
N GLY A 224 -31.56 11.28 1.03
CA GLY A 224 -31.75 11.95 2.32
C GLY A 224 -31.29 11.09 3.51
N ARG A 225 -30.22 10.30 3.34
CA ARG A 225 -29.69 9.38 4.37
C ARG A 225 -28.38 9.91 4.94
N GLN A 226 -28.18 9.75 6.24
CA GLN A 226 -26.94 10.14 6.91
C GLN A 226 -25.78 9.24 6.48
N LEU A 227 -24.64 9.84 6.12
CA LEU A 227 -23.41 9.13 5.81
C LEU A 227 -22.26 9.65 6.66
N LEU A 228 -21.72 8.79 7.52
CA LEU A 228 -20.49 9.05 8.24
C LEU A 228 -19.29 8.62 7.39
N VAL A 229 -18.45 9.58 7.01
CA VAL A 229 -17.21 9.32 6.28
C VAL A 229 -16.03 9.47 7.23
N VAL A 230 -15.32 8.38 7.48
CA VAL A 230 -14.14 8.35 8.36
C VAL A 230 -12.89 8.10 7.54
N GLY A 231 -11.95 9.04 7.62
CA GLY A 231 -10.65 8.96 6.99
C GLY A 231 -10.22 10.31 6.43
N ASP A 232 -9.06 10.32 5.76
CA ASP A 232 -8.49 11.53 5.19
C ASP A 232 -7.83 11.24 3.83
N GLY A 233 -7.57 12.30 3.07
CA GLY A 233 -6.90 12.20 1.77
C GLY A 233 -7.15 13.39 0.84
N PRO A 234 -6.50 13.41 -0.33
CA PRO A 234 -6.58 14.50 -1.30
C PRO A 234 -8.00 14.88 -1.75
N GLU A 235 -8.95 13.94 -1.71
CA GLU A 235 -10.33 14.20 -2.16
C GLU A 235 -11.26 14.72 -1.07
N ARG A 236 -10.76 14.94 0.15
CA ARG A 236 -11.59 15.40 1.27
C ARG A 236 -12.39 16.65 0.94
N ALA A 237 -11.74 17.72 0.48
CA ALA A 237 -12.39 18.98 0.15
C ALA A 237 -13.45 18.83 -0.96
N LEU A 238 -13.19 17.96 -1.95
CA LEU A 238 -14.15 17.67 -3.02
C LEU A 238 -15.38 16.92 -2.47
N LEU A 239 -15.17 15.93 -1.61
CA LEU A 239 -16.25 15.15 -1.00
C LEU A 239 -17.11 16.01 -0.07
N GLU A 240 -16.49 16.92 0.70
CA GLU A 240 -17.20 17.89 1.56
C GLU A 240 -18.05 18.86 0.73
N GLN A 241 -17.55 19.35 -0.41
CA GLN A 241 -18.34 20.19 -1.34
C GLN A 241 -19.51 19.45 -2.00
N MET A 242 -19.36 18.13 -2.20
CA MET A 242 -20.40 17.30 -2.79
C MET A 242 -21.44 16.82 -1.78
N ALA A 243 -21.14 16.88 -0.49
CA ALA A 243 -22.03 16.41 0.55
C ALA A 243 -23.28 17.31 0.61
N GLY A 244 -24.45 16.67 0.62
CA GLY A 244 -25.70 17.35 0.92
C GLY A 244 -25.82 17.73 2.40
N PRO A 245 -26.99 18.23 2.82
CA PRO A 245 -27.24 18.67 4.20
C PRO A 245 -27.33 17.53 5.24
N THR A 246 -27.04 16.28 4.83
CA THR A 246 -27.27 15.03 5.60
C THR A 246 -25.98 14.36 6.04
#